data_AF-A0A7Y0N1Y1-F1
#
_entry.id   AF-A0A7Y0N1Y1-F1
#
_cell.length_a   1.000
_cell.length_b   1.000
_cell.length_c   1.000
_cell.angle_alpha   90.00
_cell.angle_beta   90.00
_cell.angle_gamma   90.00
#
_symmetry.space_group_name_H-M   'P 1'
#
loop_
_entity.id
_entity.type
_entity.pdbx_description
1 polymer ?
#
loop_
_entity_poly.entity_id
_entity_poly.type
_entity_poly.pdbx_seq_one_letter_code
_entity_poly.pdbx_strand_id
1 'polypeptide(L)'
;MIVLSSLEQFKQVYRNGRKWNRCVEAIGNIGNIKDGVMHSIGDSLVYMVEDGIAKQTETFIGNRRYFDVHYYLEGRETVEFADKTALTLEQAYRDETDREFFSGQGETRELCEGQVAIFENSE
;
A
#
# COMPACT_ATOMS: atom_id res chain seq x y z
N MET A 1 5.67 7.63 -3.90
CA MET A 1 5.96 6.32 -3.30
C MET A 1 7.32 6.33 -2.58
N ILE A 2 7.36 5.78 -1.38
CA ILE A 2 8.58 5.55 -0.59
C ILE A 2 8.81 4.04 -0.50
N VAL A 3 10.05 3.59 -0.69
CA VAL A 3 10.43 2.18 -0.52
C VAL A 3 11.55 2.05 0.49
N LEU A 4 11.34 1.18 1.46
CA LEU A 4 12.29 0.84 2.50
C LEU A 4 12.74 -0.60 2.29
N SER A 5 14.04 -0.83 2.47
CA SER A 5 14.69 -2.11 2.21
C SER A 5 14.36 -3.18 3.24
N SER A 6 13.82 -2.82 4.40
CA SER A 6 13.45 -3.78 5.45
C SER A 6 12.41 -3.23 6.43
N LEU A 7 11.71 -4.15 7.11
CA LEU A 7 10.87 -3.83 8.27
C LEU A 7 11.67 -3.15 9.41
N GLU A 8 12.96 -3.48 9.55
CA GLU A 8 13.84 -2.85 10.53
C GLU A 8 14.09 -1.39 10.19
N GLN A 9 14.35 -1.08 8.91
CA GLN A 9 14.47 0.30 8.43
C GLN A 9 13.17 1.07 8.65
N PHE A 10 12.01 0.46 8.35
CA PHE A 10 10.70 1.05 8.64
C PHE A 10 10.54 1.41 10.12
N LYS A 11 10.87 0.49 11.03
CA LYS A 11 10.84 0.74 12.48
C LYS A 11 11.78 1.86 12.90
N GLN A 12 12.95 2.00 12.28
CA GLN A 12 13.90 3.08 12.58
C GLN A 12 13.42 4.44 12.11
N VAL A 13 12.96 4.54 10.85
CA VAL A 13 12.50 5.78 10.23
C VAL A 13 11.24 6.30 10.93
N TYR A 14 10.34 5.41 11.33
CA TYR A 14 9.01 5.79 11.81
C TYR A 14 8.75 5.53 13.31
N ARG A 15 9.82 5.31 14.08
CA ARG A 15 9.82 4.87 15.49
C ARG A 15 8.84 5.58 16.44
N ASN A 16 8.55 6.87 16.21
CA ASN A 16 7.77 7.70 17.12
C ASN A 16 6.32 7.95 16.67
N GLY A 17 5.89 7.41 15.52
CA GLY A 17 4.54 7.65 15.01
C GLY A 17 3.56 6.57 15.46
N ARG A 18 2.53 6.95 16.24
CA ARG A 18 1.46 6.02 16.67
C ARG A 18 0.83 5.26 15.50
N LYS A 19 0.65 5.89 14.33
CA LYS A 19 0.11 5.24 13.13
C LYS A 19 1.03 4.11 12.63
N TRP A 20 2.34 4.35 12.61
CA TRP A 20 3.35 3.41 12.12
C TRP A 20 3.56 2.24 13.07
N ASN A 21 3.40 2.45 14.37
CA ASN A 21 3.42 1.36 15.35
C ASN A 21 2.32 0.33 15.10
N ARG A 22 1.13 0.77 14.63
CA ARG A 22 0.05 -0.16 14.27
C ARG A 22 0.37 -0.97 13.02
N CYS A 23 1.08 -0.40 12.04
CA CYS A 23 1.58 -1.19 10.91
C CYS A 23 2.54 -2.29 11.39
N VAL A 24 3.45 -1.97 12.32
CA VAL A 24 4.36 -2.98 12.90
C VAL A 24 3.59 -4.07 13.66
N GLU A 25 2.56 -3.70 14.43
CA GLU A 25 1.68 -4.63 15.13
C GLU A 25 0.94 -5.55 14.15
N ALA A 26 0.34 -4.98 13.09
CA ALA A 26 -0.35 -5.74 12.05
C ALA A 26 0.58 -6.73 11.35
N ILE A 27 1.77 -6.30 10.94
CA ILE A 27 2.78 -7.16 10.32
C ILE A 27 3.20 -8.30 11.28
N GLY A 28 3.37 -8.00 12.56
CA GLY A 28 3.68 -9.01 13.57
C GLY A 28 2.55 -10.01 13.82
N ASN A 29 1.30 -9.68 13.46
CA ASN A 29 0.12 -10.52 13.66
C ASN A 29 -0.24 -11.40 12.45
N ILE A 30 0.51 -11.32 11.35
CA ILE A 30 0.21 -12.02 10.09
C ILE A 30 0.03 -13.53 10.28
N GLY A 31 0.84 -14.16 11.14
CA GLY A 31 0.72 -15.60 11.43
C GLY A 31 -0.56 -16.04 12.16
N ASN A 32 -1.39 -15.09 12.62
CA ASN A 32 -2.63 -15.36 13.37
C ASN A 32 -3.90 -15.02 12.57
N ILE A 33 -3.78 -14.55 11.33
CA ILE A 33 -4.92 -14.15 10.50
C ILE A 33 -5.07 -15.10 9.31
N LYS A 34 -6.22 -15.01 8.64
CA LYS A 34 -6.50 -15.77 7.44
C LYS A 34 -6.26 -14.89 6.21
N ASP A 35 -5.55 -15.43 5.22
CA ASP A 35 -5.33 -14.75 3.93
C ASP A 35 -6.66 -14.41 3.25
N GLY A 36 -6.69 -13.27 2.56
CA GLY A 36 -7.88 -12.76 1.89
C GLY A 36 -8.97 -12.24 2.83
N VAL A 37 -8.72 -12.14 4.14
CA VAL A 37 -9.66 -11.58 5.13
C VAL A 37 -9.14 -10.24 5.66
N MET A 38 -10.00 -9.22 5.62
CA MET A 38 -9.71 -7.90 6.18
C MET A 38 -9.83 -7.92 7.71
N HIS A 39 -8.80 -7.40 8.38
CA HIS A 39 -8.73 -7.19 9.82
C HIS A 39 -8.50 -5.70 10.13
N SER A 40 -8.80 -5.27 11.35
CA SER A 40 -8.60 -3.87 11.78
C SER A 40 -7.88 -3.77 13.11
N ILE A 41 -7.14 -2.68 13.29
CA ILE A 41 -6.56 -2.27 14.58
C ILE A 41 -7.18 -0.93 14.97
N GLY A 42 -8.26 -1.02 15.77
CA GLY A 42 -9.13 0.11 16.08
C GLY A 42 -9.65 0.78 14.80
N ASP A 43 -9.83 2.11 14.86
CA ASP A 43 -10.39 2.90 13.76
C ASP A 43 -9.33 3.46 12.80
N SER A 44 -8.09 2.93 12.85
CA SER A 44 -6.93 3.63 12.27
C SER A 44 -6.12 2.84 11.26
N LEU A 45 -6.35 1.53 11.17
CA LEU A 45 -5.69 0.65 10.23
C LEU A 45 -6.61 -0.50 9.92
N VAL A 46 -6.77 -0.79 8.62
CA VAL A 46 -7.27 -2.05 8.12
C VAL A 46 -6.15 -2.74 7.35
N TYR A 47 -6.07 -4.06 7.43
CA TYR A 47 -5.01 -4.83 6.80
C TYR A 47 -5.48 -6.23 6.46
N MET A 48 -4.79 -6.86 5.52
CA MET A 48 -5.04 -8.22 5.05
C MET A 48 -3.73 -8.78 4.50
N VAL A 49 -3.62 -10.10 4.47
CA VAL A 49 -2.58 -10.80 3.71
C VAL A 49 -3.18 -11.23 2.39
N GLU A 50 -2.57 -10.82 1.30
CA GLU A 50 -2.93 -11.24 -0.06
C GLU A 50 -1.83 -12.17 -0.59
N ASP A 51 -2.24 -13.27 -1.20
CA ASP A 51 -1.35 -14.26 -1.82
C ASP A 51 -1.78 -14.49 -3.28
N GLY A 52 -0.79 -14.69 -4.14
CA GLY A 52 -0.96 -14.91 -5.57
C GLY A 52 -0.45 -13.78 -6.46
N ILE A 53 -0.91 -13.79 -7.70
CA ILE A 53 -0.47 -12.83 -8.73
C ILE A 53 -1.34 -11.58 -8.62
N ALA A 54 -0.70 -10.45 -8.37
CA ALA A 54 -1.36 -9.15 -8.36
C ALA A 54 -2.10 -8.89 -9.68
N LYS A 55 -3.32 -8.37 -9.56
CA LYS A 55 -4.16 -8.11 -10.72
C LYS A 55 -3.61 -6.92 -11.51
N GLN A 56 -3.24 -7.16 -12.76
CA GLN A 56 -2.96 -6.06 -13.68
C GLN A 56 -4.26 -5.29 -13.97
N THR A 57 -4.23 -3.98 -13.79
CA THR A 57 -5.37 -3.09 -14.05
C THR A 57 -5.01 -2.14 -15.20
N GLU A 58 -6.02 -1.68 -15.94
CA GLU A 58 -5.85 -0.74 -17.06
C GLU A 58 -5.70 0.71 -16.59
N THR A 59 -6.02 0.97 -15.32
CA THR A 59 -6.12 2.31 -14.73
C THR A 59 -5.40 2.35 -13.39
N PHE A 60 -4.75 3.46 -13.09
CA PHE A 60 -4.25 3.75 -11.75
C PHE A 60 -5.42 3.96 -10.77
N ILE A 61 -5.22 3.55 -9.53
CA ILE A 61 -6.15 3.77 -8.42
C ILE A 61 -5.50 4.79 -7.48
N GLY A 62 -6.21 5.88 -7.20
CA GLY A 62 -5.79 6.87 -6.23
C GLY A 62 -6.73 6.94 -5.02
N ASN A 63 -6.17 7.21 -3.84
CA ASN A 63 -6.93 7.34 -2.58
C ASN A 63 -6.82 8.76 -1.99
N ARG A 64 -7.81 9.20 -1.20
CA ARG A 64 -7.78 10.55 -0.58
C ARG A 64 -7.82 10.52 0.94
N ARG A 65 -8.35 9.48 1.57
CA ARG A 65 -8.46 9.37 3.03
C ARG A 65 -7.39 8.47 3.61
N TYR A 66 -7.08 7.37 2.93
CA TYR A 66 -6.06 6.41 3.32
C TYR A 66 -4.87 6.45 2.37
N PHE A 67 -3.70 6.08 2.90
CA PHE A 67 -2.50 5.76 2.13
C PHE A 67 -2.20 4.29 2.36
N ASP A 68 -1.59 3.64 1.38
CA ASP A 68 -1.33 2.21 1.43
C ASP A 68 0.10 1.93 1.89
N VAL A 69 0.24 0.84 2.65
CA VAL A 69 1.53 0.31 3.08
C VAL A 69 1.56 -1.17 2.75
N HIS A 70 2.43 -1.55 1.81
CA HIS A 70 2.62 -2.95 1.41
C HIS A 70 3.92 -3.46 2.02
N TYR A 71 3.83 -4.57 2.74
CA TYR A 71 5.00 -5.32 3.22
C TYR A 71 5.09 -6.63 2.46
N TYR A 72 6.17 -6.81 1.70
CA TYR A 72 6.36 -7.97 0.84
C TYR A 72 6.87 -9.15 1.66
N LEU A 73 5.99 -10.12 1.93
CA LEU A 73 6.30 -11.28 2.75
C LEU A 73 7.19 -12.31 2.05
N GLU A 74 6.97 -12.49 0.75
CA GLU A 74 7.69 -13.43 -0.10
C GLU A 74 7.57 -12.95 -1.56
N GLY A 75 8.51 -13.40 -2.41
CA GLY A 75 8.40 -13.22 -3.84
C GLY A 75 8.76 -11.82 -4.32
N ARG A 76 8.15 -11.43 -5.44
CA ARG A 76 8.40 -10.15 -6.10
C ARG A 76 7.16 -9.66 -6.84
N GLU A 77 7.02 -8.35 -6.94
CA GLU A 77 5.97 -7.68 -7.70
C GLU A 77 6.57 -6.50 -8.45
N THR A 78 6.11 -6.25 -9.67
CA THR A 78 6.43 -5.03 -10.40
C THR A 78 5.22 -4.11 -10.33
N VAL A 79 5.37 -2.95 -9.69
CA VAL A 79 4.32 -1.94 -9.55
C VAL A 79 4.60 -0.75 -10.45
N GLU A 80 3.54 -0.14 -10.97
CA GLU A 80 3.59 1.15 -11.64
C GLU A 80 2.95 2.21 -10.75
N PHE A 81 3.61 3.36 -10.59
CA PHE A 81 3.15 4.45 -9.74
C PHE A 81 3.46 5.80 -10.39
N ALA A 82 2.65 6.82 -10.12
CA ALA A 82 2.86 8.17 -10.63
C ALA A 82 2.28 9.20 -9.66
N ASP A 83 2.70 10.46 -9.76
CA ASP A 83 1.97 11.56 -9.12
C ASP A 83 0.63 11.76 -9.84
N LYS A 84 -0.48 11.83 -9.10
CA LYS A 84 -1.82 11.99 -9.66
C LYS A 84 -1.95 13.23 -10.56
N THR A 85 -1.20 14.29 -10.27
CA THR A 85 -1.23 15.52 -11.06
C THR A 85 -0.60 15.35 -12.45
N ALA A 86 0.18 14.29 -12.66
CA ALA A 86 0.74 13.91 -13.95
C ALA A 86 -0.17 12.94 -14.73
N LEU A 87 -1.28 12.47 -14.14
CA LEU A 87 -2.21 11.53 -14.77
C LEU A 87 -3.50 12.22 -15.25
N THR A 88 -4.24 11.51 -16.11
CA THR A 88 -5.56 11.95 -16.59
C THR A 88 -6.66 11.29 -15.76
N LEU A 89 -7.53 12.08 -15.14
CA LEU A 89 -8.65 11.57 -14.34
C LEU A 89 -9.74 10.96 -15.24
N GLU A 90 -9.98 9.66 -15.10
CA GLU A 90 -10.99 8.91 -15.85
C GLU A 90 -12.31 8.78 -15.06
N GLN A 91 -12.20 8.55 -13.75
CA GLN A 91 -13.35 8.46 -12.87
C GLN A 91 -13.12 9.27 -11.61
N ALA A 92 -14.05 10.22 -11.39
CA ALA A 92 -14.06 11.06 -10.21
C ALA A 92 -14.15 10.24 -8.92
N TYR A 93 -13.62 10.85 -7.86
CA TYR A 93 -13.56 10.28 -6.53
C TYR A 93 -14.91 9.84 -5.98
N ARG A 94 -14.92 8.68 -5.31
CA ARG A 94 -16.05 8.12 -4.57
C ARG A 94 -15.71 7.97 -3.10
N ASP A 95 -16.49 8.63 -2.25
CA ASP A 95 -16.31 8.64 -0.80
C ASP A 95 -16.49 7.26 -0.17
N GLU A 96 -17.37 6.41 -0.72
CA GLU A 96 -17.71 5.10 -0.17
C GLU A 96 -16.57 4.08 -0.28
N THR A 97 -15.75 4.21 -1.32
CA THR A 97 -14.63 3.29 -1.58
C THR A 97 -13.27 3.94 -1.39
N ASP A 98 -13.24 5.25 -1.14
CA ASP A 98 -12.03 6.08 -1.14
C ASP A 98 -11.19 5.92 -2.41
N ARG A 99 -11.83 5.94 -3.60
CA ARG A 99 -11.15 5.68 -4.89
C ARG A 99 -11.49 6.71 -5.95
N GLU A 100 -10.49 7.06 -6.73
CA GLU A 100 -10.53 7.74 -8.02
C GLU A 100 -9.66 6.95 -9.00
N PHE A 101 -9.97 7.01 -10.29
CA PHE A 101 -9.25 6.23 -11.31
C PHE A 101 -8.65 7.15 -12.36
N PHE A 102 -7.43 6.82 -12.78
CA PHE A 102 -6.67 7.61 -13.73
C PHE A 102 -6.08 6.74 -14.85
N SER A 103 -5.84 7.37 -16.00
CA SER A 103 -5.07 6.82 -17.10
C SER A 103 -3.77 7.63 -17.27
N GLY A 104 -2.74 7.00 -17.83
CA GLY A 104 -1.45 7.64 -18.07
C GLY A 104 -0.31 6.63 -18.04
N GLN A 105 0.89 7.13 -17.75
CA GLN A 105 2.10 6.33 -17.58
C GLN A 105 2.80 6.77 -16.31
N GLY A 106 3.32 5.80 -15.57
CA GLY A 106 4.07 6.01 -14.34
C GLY A 106 5.50 5.50 -14.42
N GLU A 107 6.19 5.62 -13.30
CA GLU A 107 7.44 4.94 -13.04
C GLU A 107 7.14 3.49 -12.63
N THR A 108 7.94 2.55 -13.13
CA THR A 108 7.84 1.14 -12.75
C THR A 108 8.94 0.77 -11.77
N ARG A 109 8.60 -0.01 -10.74
CA ARG A 109 9.57 -0.50 -9.76
C ARG A 109 9.30 -1.94 -9.37
N GLU A 110 10.36 -2.75 -9.35
CA GLU A 110 10.33 -4.09 -8.76
C GLU A 110 10.46 -3.98 -7.24
N LEU A 111 9.53 -4.62 -6.55
CA LEU A 111 9.46 -4.75 -5.09
C LEU A 111 9.63 -6.23 -4.73
N CYS A 112 10.43 -6.48 -3.71
CA CYS A 112 10.87 -7.82 -3.34
C CYS A 112 10.61 -8.10 -1.86
N GLU A 113 10.64 -9.39 -1.51
CA GLU A 113 10.61 -9.88 -0.14
C GLU A 113 11.40 -9.00 0.85
N GLY A 114 10.77 -8.73 1.99
CA GLY A 114 11.31 -7.94 3.10
C GLY A 114 11.15 -6.42 2.93
N GLN A 115 10.84 -5.93 1.73
CA GLN A 115 10.67 -4.49 1.50
C GLN A 115 9.32 -3.99 2.01
N VAL A 116 9.30 -2.71 2.39
CA VAL A 116 8.07 -1.97 2.70
C VAL A 116 7.89 -0.86 1.67
N ALA A 117 6.79 -0.87 0.94
CA ALA A 117 6.39 0.19 0.03
C ALA A 117 5.26 1.03 0.65
N ILE A 118 5.33 2.35 0.50
CA ILE A 118 4.35 3.30 0.99
C ILE A 118 3.89 4.16 -0.19
N PHE A 119 2.59 4.14 -0.46
CA PHE A 119 1.94 4.93 -1.50
C PHE A 119 1.16 6.05 -0.82
N GLU A 120 1.64 7.28 -0.89
CA GLU A 120 0.98 8.44 -0.29
C GLU A 120 -0.18 8.91 -1.18
N ASN A 121 -1.10 9.70 -0.62
CA ASN A 121 -2.33 10.12 -1.33
C ASN A 121 -2.07 11.03 -2.54
N SER A 122 -0.84 11.52 -2.74
CA SER A 122 -0.40 12.22 -3.95
C SER A 122 -0.16 11.28 -5.12
N GLU A 123 0.00 9.98 -4.86
CA GLU A 123 0.21 8.93 -5.86
C GLU A 123 -1.08 8.15 -6.20
#